data_AF-A0A2G2R0E6-F1
#
_entry.id   AF-A0A2G2R0E6-F1
#
_cell.length_a   1.000
_cell.length_b   1.000
_cell.length_c   1.000
_cell.angle_alpha   90.00
_cell.angle_beta   90.00
_cell.angle_gamma   90.00
#
_symmetry.space_group_name_H-M   'P 1'
#
loop_
_entity.id
_entity.type
_entity.pdbx_description
1 polymer ?
#
loop_
_entity_poly.entity_id
_entity_poly.type
_entity_poly.pdbx_seq_one_letter_code
_entity_poly.pdbx_strand_id
1 'polypeptide(L)' 'MYIVTGGAGFIGSNIAWALEQRDDQKIVVVDRLRDGDKWKNIAKRDLFDVVH' A
#
# COMPACT_ATOMS: atom_id res chain seq x y z
N MET A 1 3.92 -3.84 12.31
CA MET A 1 3.11 -2.76 11.71
C MET A 1 4.04 -1.90 10.88
N TYR A 2 3.71 -1.69 9.61
CA TYR A 2 4.49 -0.90 8.66
C TYR A 2 3.66 0.22 8.07
N ILE A 3 4.29 1.38 7.87
CA ILE A 3 3.70 2.52 7.17
C ILE A 3 4.45 2.70 5.86
N VAL A 4 3.74 2.66 4.73
CA VAL A 4 4.30 2.84 3.40
C VAL A 4 3.79 4.15 2.81
N THR A 5 4.63 5.18 2.84
CA THR A 5 4.34 6.47 2.19
C THR A 5 4.55 6.39 0.69
N GLY A 6 3.67 6.98 -0.11
CA GLY A 6 3.69 6.80 -1.56
C GLY A 6 3.34 5.36 -1.97
N GLY A 7 2.59 4.65 -1.12
CA GLY A 7 2.32 3.22 -1.25
C GLY A 7 1.46 2.83 -2.45
N ALA A 8 0.74 3.77 -3.07
CA ALA A 8 -0.01 3.52 -4.30
C ALA A 8 0.85 3.72 -5.58
N GLY A 9 2.05 4.29 -5.45
CA GLY A 9 3.03 4.40 -6.53
C GLY A 9 3.67 3.06 -6.90
N PHE A 10 4.38 3.03 -8.02
CA PHE A 10 4.99 1.82 -8.59
C PHE A 10 5.85 1.03 -7.58
N ILE A 11 6.80 1.70 -6.92
CA ILE A 11 7.68 1.04 -5.95
C ILE A 11 6.93 0.73 -4.65
N GLY A 12 6.15 1.70 -4.16
CA GLY A 12 5.41 1.57 -2.90
C GLY A 12 4.47 0.36 -2.89
N SER A 13 3.77 0.10 -3.99
CA SER A 13 2.84 -1.02 -4.08
C SER A 13 3.55 -2.39 -4.08
N ASN A 14 4.76 -2.46 -4.63
CA ASN A 14 5.58 -3.67 -4.60
C ASN A 14 6.17 -3.91 -3.20
N ILE A 15 6.53 -2.85 -2.47
CA ILE A 15 6.93 -2.96 -1.06
C ILE A 15 5.76 -3.45 -0.22
N ALA A 16 4.56 -2.88 -0.39
CA ALA A 16 3.36 -3.34 0.31
C ALA A 16 3.07 -4.83 0.03
N TRP A 17 3.19 -5.27 -1.23
CA TRP A 17 3.09 -6.68 -1.58
C TRP A 17 4.14 -7.55 -0.88
N ALA A 18 5.41 -7.15 -0.87
CA ALA A 18 6.47 -7.93 -0.23
C ALA A 18 6.33 -8.00 1.30
N LEU A 19 5.76 -6.97 1.93
CA LEU A 19 5.45 -6.96 3.36
C LEU A 19 4.25 -7.84 3.69
N GLU A 20 3.24 -7.89 2.82
CA GLU A 20 2.03 -8.71 2.96
C GLU A 20 2.36 -10.21 2.98
N GLN A 21 3.40 -10.64 2.26
CA GLN A 21 3.87 -12.04 2.27
C GLN A 21 4.55 -12.46 3.59
N ARG A 22 4.70 -11.55 4.55
CA ARG A 22 5.25 -11.86 5.87
C ARG A 22 4.10 -12.04 6.84
N ASP A 23 4.16 -13.07 7.67
CA ASP A 23 3.07 -13.39 8.61
C ASP A 23 2.74 -12.22 9.55
N ASP A 24 1.44 -12.02 9.76
CA ASP A 24 0.83 -11.09 10.73
C ASP A 24 1.27 -9.61 10.63
N GLN A 25 1.58 -9.14 9.42
CA GLN A 25 1.97 -7.74 9.22
C GLN A 25 0.77 -6.82 8.94
N LYS A 26 0.50 -5.91 9.88
CA LYS A 26 -0.40 -4.77 9.64
C LYS A 26 0.28 -3.74 8.76
N ILE A 27 -0.24 -3.49 7.57
CA ILE A 27 0.31 -2.54 6.60
C ILE A 27 -0.65 -1.36 6.44
N VAL A 28 -0.14 -0.14 6.63
CA VAL A 28 -0.87 1.09 6.36
C VAL A 28 -0.22 1.79 5.18
N VAL A 29 -1.02 2.15 4.17
CA VAL A 29 -0.56 2.95 3.03
C VAL A 29 -0.93 4.41 3.24
N VAL A 30 0.02 5.32 3.04
CA VAL A 30 -0.21 6.77 3.04
C VAL A 30 0.10 7.30 1.65
N ASP A 31 -0.89 7.74 0.90
CA ASP A 31 -0.67 8.20 -0.48
C ASP A 31 -1.69 9.27 -0.89
N ARG A 32 -1.24 10.29 -1.64
CA ARG A 32 -2.13 11.35 -2.13
C ARG A 32 -3.00 10.92 -3.31
N LEU A 33 -2.91 9.66 -3.77
CA LEU A 33 -3.51 9.00 -4.94
C LEU A 33 -3.41 9.77 -6.27
N ARG A 34 -3.78 11.05 -6.34
CA ARG A 34 -3.61 12.09 -7.39
C ARG A 34 -4.07 11.65 -8.78
N ASP A 35 -3.40 10.65 -9.32
CA ASP A 35 -3.71 9.98 -10.57
C ASP A 35 -4.82 8.96 -10.34
N GLY A 36 -5.90 9.04 -11.12
CA GLY A 36 -7.12 8.25 -10.91
C GLY A 36 -6.96 6.73 -11.00
N ASP A 37 -5.79 6.22 -11.42
CA ASP A 37 -5.52 4.80 -11.54
C ASP A 37 -4.55 4.24 -10.48
N LYS A 38 -3.85 5.07 -9.70
CA LYS A 38 -2.85 4.60 -8.72
C LYS A 38 -3.43 3.69 -7.65
N TRP A 39 -4.66 3.97 -7.22
CA TRP A 39 -5.36 3.15 -6.23
C TRP A 39 -5.50 1.68 -6.68
N LYS A 40 -5.55 1.40 -7.99
CA LYS A 40 -5.62 0.03 -8.52
C LYS A 40 -4.39 -0.82 -8.16
N ASN A 41 -3.25 -0.20 -7.89
CA ASN A 41 -2.04 -0.90 -7.46
C ASN A 41 -2.20 -1.53 -6.07
N ILE A 42 -2.97 -0.88 -5.19
CA ILE A 42 -3.17 -1.28 -3.79
C ILE A 42 -4.54 -1.90 -3.51
N ALA A 43 -5.52 -1.75 -4.41
CA ALA A 43 -6.88 -2.32 -4.27
C ALA A 43 -6.94 -3.84 -4.10
N LYS A 44 -5.86 -4.52 -4.49
CA LYS A 44 -5.69 -5.98 -4.46
C LYS A 44 -4.79 -6.45 -3.31
N ARG A 45 -4.51 -5.58 -2.34
CA ARG A 45 -3.66 -5.84 -1.17
C ARG A 45 -4.52 -5.97 0.08
N ASP A 46 -4.06 -6.78 1.03
CA ASP A 46 -4.62 -6.89 2.37
C ASP A 46 -4.03 -5.80 3.28
N LEU A 47 -4.55 -4.58 3.12
CA LEU A 47 -4.10 -3.43 3.89
C LEU A 47 -4.92 -3.29 5.16
N PHE A 48 -4.23 -2.99 6.26
CA PHE A 48 -4.87 -2.66 7.53
C PHE A 48 -5.61 -1.31 7.44
N ASP A 49 -5.02 -0.33 6.76
CA ASP A 49 -5.66 0.98 6.53
C ASP A 49 -5.03 1.72 5.33
N VAL A 50 -5.75 2.70 4.79
CA VAL A 50 -5.30 3.61 3.74
C VAL A 50 -5.60 5.06 4.15
N VAL A 51 -4.54 5.84 4.36
CA VAL A 51 -4.63 7.28 4.58
C VAL A 51 -4.38 7.99 3.25
N HIS A 52 -5.40 8.67 2.74
CA HIS A 52 -5.37 9.32 1.43
C HIS A 52 -5.37 10.85 1.51
#